data_AF-A0A931UK99-F1
#
_entry.id   AF-A0A931UK99-F1
#
_cell.length_a   1.000
_cell.length_b   1.000
_cell.length_c   1.000
_cell.angle_alpha   90.00
_cell.angle_beta   90.00
_cell.angle_gamma   90.00
#
_symmetry.space_group_name_H-M   'P 1'
#
loop_
_entity.id
_entity.type
_entity.pdbx_description
1 polymer ?
#
loop_
_entity_poly.entity_id
_entity_poly.type
_entity_poly.pdbx_seq_one_letter_code
_entity_poly.pdbx_strand_id
1 'polypeptide(L)'
;MVKPMEGLIEEIRSAYATIGIRVELPVTYGTYYQLACGRCAAFLGVVGDKLLPGQIRTILSEQLDLYTAGLLGCPCGYQKEQVKAVDPGQFLSAAVPDH
;
A
#
# COMPACT_ATOMS: atom_id res chain seq x y z
N MET A 1 16.95 6.26 15.19
CA MET A 1 17.66 5.11 14.59
C MET A 1 17.08 4.92 13.20
N VAL A 2 17.80 5.31 12.14
CA VAL A 2 17.28 5.27 10.76
C VAL A 2 17.31 3.81 10.30
N LYS A 3 16.16 3.22 9.94
CA LYS A 3 16.11 1.88 9.33
C LYS A 3 16.97 1.89 8.05
N PRO A 4 17.76 0.85 7.77
CA PRO A 4 18.44 0.72 6.48
C PRO A 4 17.40 0.78 5.35
N MET A 5 17.77 1.36 4.21
CA MET A 5 16.87 1.63 3.07
C MET A 5 16.10 0.37 2.62
N GLU A 6 16.72 -0.80 2.69
CA GLU A 6 16.08 -2.09 2.40
C GLU A 6 14.92 -2.42 3.37
N GLY A 7 15.08 -2.12 4.66
CA GLY A 7 14.03 -2.34 5.66
C GLY A 7 12.82 -1.41 5.50
N LEU A 8 13.02 -0.22 4.91
CA LEU A 8 11.93 0.69 4.56
C LEU A 8 11.09 0.12 3.41
N ILE A 9 11.75 -0.40 2.37
CA ILE A 9 11.07 -0.96 1.18
C ILE A 9 10.22 -2.18 1.52
N GLU A 10 10.71 -3.06 2.39
CA GLU A 10 9.93 -4.21 2.84
C GLU A 10 8.69 -3.80 3.66
N GLU A 11 8.78 -2.71 4.43
CA GLU A 11 7.63 -2.16 5.15
C GLU A 11 6.56 -1.62 4.18
N ILE A 12 6.99 -0.90 3.14
CA ILE A 12 6.11 -0.37 2.09
C ILE A 12 5.44 -1.51 1.33
N ARG A 13 6.22 -2.52 0.91
CA ARG A 13 5.71 -3.73 0.24
C ARG A 13 4.68 -4.43 1.09
N SER A 14 4.99 -4.62 2.38
CA SER A 14 4.09 -5.26 3.33
C SER A 14 2.79 -4.46 3.49
N ALA A 15 2.87 -3.14 3.59
CA ALA A 15 1.70 -2.27 3.71
C ALA A 15 0.79 -2.37 2.48
N TYR A 16 1.32 -2.22 1.26
CA TYR A 16 0.52 -2.33 0.03
C TYR A 16 -0.03 -3.74 -0.22
N ALA A 17 0.69 -4.78 0.19
CA ALA A 17 0.26 -6.17 0.03
C ALA A 17 -1.06 -6.46 0.76
N THR A 18 -1.29 -5.82 1.91
CA THR A 18 -2.52 -6.00 2.71
C THR A 18 -3.80 -5.62 1.97
N ILE A 19 -3.71 -4.72 0.99
CA ILE A 19 -4.85 -4.29 0.15
C ILE A 19 -4.77 -4.87 -1.27
N GLY A 20 -3.92 -5.87 -1.50
CA GLY A 20 -3.79 -6.54 -2.79
C GLY A 20 -3.00 -5.75 -3.85
N ILE A 21 -2.11 -4.84 -3.43
CA ILE A 21 -1.23 -4.11 -4.32
C ILE A 21 0.19 -4.69 -4.23
N ARG A 22 0.79 -4.95 -5.39
CA ARG A 22 2.19 -5.34 -5.53
C ARG A 22 3.03 -4.09 -5.84
N VAL A 23 4.09 -3.88 -5.07
CA VAL A 23 5.08 -2.83 -5.33
C VAL A 23 6.21 -3.43 -6.16
N GLU A 24 6.39 -2.93 -7.37
CA GLU A 24 7.45 -3.38 -8.28
C GLU A 24 8.75 -2.60 -8.06
N LEU A 25 9.85 -3.07 -8.65
CA LEU A 25 11.17 -2.45 -8.56
C LEU A 25 11.11 -0.98 -9.00
N PRO A 26 12.02 -0.12 -8.47
CA PRO A 26 11.95 1.31 -8.71
C PRO A 26 12.00 1.65 -10.20
N VAL A 27 11.14 2.59 -10.58
CA VAL A 27 11.26 3.28 -11.87
C VAL A 27 12.42 4.28 -11.73
N THR A 28 13.33 4.24 -12.70
CA THR A 28 14.48 5.11 -12.97
C THR A 28 14.86 6.11 -11.85
N TYR A 29 16.02 5.90 -11.23
CA TYR A 29 16.65 6.69 -10.15
C TYR A 29 16.14 6.50 -8.70
N GLY A 30 15.31 5.48 -8.43
CA GLY A 30 15.01 5.08 -7.04
C GLY A 30 14.03 6.00 -6.29
N THR A 31 13.53 7.03 -6.97
CA THR A 31 12.58 8.02 -6.42
C THR A 31 11.13 7.58 -6.49
N TYR A 32 10.79 6.58 -7.30
CA TYR A 32 9.42 6.12 -7.49
C TYR A 32 9.35 4.59 -7.56
N TYR A 33 8.28 4.03 -7.01
CA TYR A 33 7.92 2.62 -7.12
C TYR A 33 6.64 2.47 -7.91
N GLN A 34 6.62 1.50 -8.82
CA GLN A 34 5.42 1.17 -9.58
C GLN A 34 4.47 0.30 -8.75
N LEU A 35 3.19 0.66 -8.76
CA LEU A 35 2.12 -0.08 -8.11
C LEU A 35 1.38 -0.90 -9.17
N ALA A 36 1.27 -2.20 -8.94
CA ALA A 36 0.57 -3.13 -9.80
C ALA A 36 -0.50 -3.90 -9.01
N CYS A 37 -1.55 -4.35 -9.69
CA CYS A 37 -2.53 -5.25 -9.07
C CYS A 37 -1.88 -6.59 -8.72
N GLY A 38 -2.03 -7.04 -7.47
CA GLY A 38 -1.50 -8.33 -7.02
C GLY A 38 -2.15 -9.56 -7.67
N ARG A 39 -3.25 -9.39 -8.42
CA ARG A 39 -3.94 -10.46 -9.17
C ARG A 39 -3.66 -10.40 -10.67
N CYS A 40 -4.08 -9.33 -11.34
CA CYS A 40 -4.01 -9.24 -12.81
C CYS A 40 -2.78 -8.48 -13.34
N ALA A 41 -1.89 -8.02 -12.46
CA ALA A 41 -0.69 -7.24 -12.80
C ALA A 41 -0.95 -5.91 -13.53
N ALA A 42 -2.21 -5.45 -13.62
CA ALA A 42 -2.52 -4.14 -14.19
C ALA A 42 -1.81 -3.02 -13.42
N PHE A 43 -1.27 -2.05 -14.17
CA PHE A 43 -0.66 -0.83 -13.61
C PHE A 43 -1.71 0.00 -12.87
N LEU A 44 -1.40 0.41 -11.64
CA LEU A 44 -2.28 1.19 -10.77
C LEU A 44 -1.75 2.60 -10.48
N GLY A 45 -0.43 2.82 -10.63
CA GLY A 45 0.18 4.12 -10.40
C GLY A 45 1.63 4.02 -9.96
N VAL A 46 2.14 5.12 -9.41
CA VAL A 46 3.49 5.22 -8.85
C VAL A 46 3.44 5.87 -7.47
N VAL A 47 4.35 5.48 -6.57
CA VAL A 47 4.51 6.10 -5.25
C VAL A 47 5.94 6.56 -5.06
N GLY A 48 6.12 7.78 -4.57
CA GLY A 48 7.44 8.35 -4.33
C GLY A 48 8.07 7.84 -3.02
N ASP A 49 9.38 7.57 -3.02
CA ASP A 49 10.14 7.08 -1.86
C ASP A 49 10.07 8.00 -0.63
N LYS A 50 9.99 9.31 -0.87
CA LYS A 50 9.93 10.34 0.18
C LYS A 50 8.58 10.41 0.91
N LEU A 51 7.51 9.81 0.37
CA LEU A 51 6.19 9.78 1.01
C LEU A 51 6.02 8.63 2.00
N LEU A 52 7.09 7.85 2.24
CA LEU A 52 6.96 6.50 2.78
C LEU A 52 7.43 6.27 4.23
N PRO A 53 8.34 7.06 4.85
CA PRO A 53 8.75 6.77 6.23
C PRO A 53 7.59 6.95 7.23
N GLY A 54 7.07 5.84 7.74
CA GLY A 54 6.07 5.78 8.82
C GLY A 54 4.65 6.22 8.45
N GLN A 55 4.43 6.87 7.31
CA GLN A 55 3.12 7.43 6.94
C GLN A 55 2.28 6.53 6.03
N ILE A 56 2.90 5.52 5.40
CA ILE A 56 2.21 4.72 4.37
C ILE A 56 0.97 3.99 4.90
N ARG A 57 1.02 3.51 6.15
CA ARG A 57 -0.10 2.84 6.81
C ARG A 57 -1.26 3.81 7.05
N THR A 58 -0.97 5.03 7.51
CA THR A 58 -1.97 6.09 7.72
C THR A 58 -2.63 6.46 6.40
N ILE A 59 -1.84 6.68 5.34
CA ILE A 59 -2.36 7.02 3.99
C ILE A 59 -3.28 5.91 3.47
N LEU A 60 -2.85 4.65 3.55
CA LEU A 60 -3.67 3.51 3.10
C LEU A 60 -4.94 3.36 3.94
N SER A 61 -4.86 3.65 5.24
CA SER A 61 -5.99 3.64 6.15
C SER A 61 -7.03 4.72 5.80
N GLU A 62 -6.58 5.95 5.51
CA GLU A 62 -7.45 7.05 5.08
C GLU A 62 -8.13 6.76 3.74
N GLN A 63 -7.52 5.92 2.90
CA GLN A 63 -8.04 5.52 1.59
C GLN A 63 -8.87 4.22 1.63
N LEU A 64 -9.00 3.58 2.79
CA LEU A 64 -9.63 2.26 2.91
C LEU A 64 -11.09 2.24 2.42
N ASP A 65 -11.84 3.29 2.74
CA ASP A 65 -13.23 3.44 2.31
C ASP A 65 -13.35 3.55 0.78
N LEU A 66 -12.37 4.17 0.12
CA LEU A 66 -12.34 4.31 -1.34
C LEU A 66 -12.09 2.96 -2.02
N TYR A 67 -11.17 2.14 -1.47
CA TYR A 67 -10.97 0.76 -1.94
C TYR A 67 -12.21 -0.11 -1.71
N THR A 68 -12.85 0.03 -0.55
CA THR A 68 -14.07 -0.71 -0.19
C THR A 68 -15.23 -0.37 -1.13
N ALA A 69 -15.40 0.91 -1.44
CA ALA A 69 -16.38 1.41 -2.40
C ALA A 69 -16.04 0.98 -3.84
N GLY A 70 -14.79 0.61 -4.12
CA GLY A 70 -14.28 0.33 -5.47
C GLY A 70 -14.04 1.60 -6.28
N LEU A 71 -13.88 2.74 -5.60
CA LEU A 71 -13.53 4.04 -6.20
C LEU A 71 -12.02 4.15 -6.44
N LEU A 72 -11.23 3.27 -5.82
CA LEU A 72 -9.78 3.19 -5.99
C LEU A 72 -9.33 1.73 -6.17
N GLY A 73 -8.27 1.52 -6.94
CA GLY A 73 -7.72 0.19 -7.25
C GLY A 73 -8.00 -0.29 -8.67
N CYS A 74 -7.85 -1.60 -8.90
CA CYS A 74 -7.95 -2.20 -10.23
C CYS A 74 -9.40 -2.50 -10.62
N PRO A 75 -9.80 -2.34 -11.90
CA PRO A 75 -11.12 -2.77 -12.38
C PRO A 75 -11.40 -4.27 -12.20
N CYS A 76 -10.39 -5.12 -11.95
CA CYS A 76 -10.60 -6.54 -11.66
C CYS A 76 -11.24 -6.82 -10.30
N GLY A 77 -11.41 -5.81 -9.43
CA GLY A 77 -12.08 -5.95 -8.14
C GLY A 77 -11.24 -6.57 -7.03
N TYR A 78 -10.01 -7.01 -7.30
CA TYR A 78 -9.17 -7.71 -6.32
C TYR A 78 -8.91 -6.91 -5.04
N GLN A 79 -8.60 -5.62 -5.15
CA GLN A 79 -8.34 -4.78 -3.98
C GLN A 79 -9.59 -4.62 -3.11
N LYS A 80 -10.77 -4.50 -3.73
CA LYS A 80 -12.06 -4.45 -3.02
C LYS A 80 -12.35 -5.76 -2.27
N GLU A 81 -12.03 -6.90 -2.86
CA GLU A 81 -12.13 -8.21 -2.19
C GLU A 81 -11.17 -8.30 -1.00
N GLN A 82 -9.92 -7.89 -1.19
CA GLN A 82 -8.90 -7.91 -0.14
C GLN A 82 -9.27 -7.02 1.05
N VAL A 83 -9.68 -5.78 0.78
CA VAL A 83 -10.08 -4.85 1.85
C VAL A 83 -11.31 -5.34 2.62
N LYS A 84 -12.25 -6.03 1.97
CA LYS A 84 -13.40 -6.65 2.67
C LYS A 84 -13.01 -7.85 3.53
N ALA A 85 -11.94 -8.55 3.17
CA ALA A 85 -11.42 -9.68 3.93
C ALA A 85 -10.56 -9.23 5.12
N VAL A 86 -10.12 -7.97 5.10
CA VAL A 86 -9.41 -7.32 6.19
C VAL A 86 -10.43 -6.70 7.14
N ASP A 87 -10.37 -7.04 8.42
CA ASP A 87 -11.18 -6.34 9.43
C ASP A 87 -10.72 -4.87 9.51
N PRO A 88 -11.62 -3.88 9.34
CA PRO A 88 -11.25 -2.46 9.37
C PRO A 88 -10.57 -2.07 10.70
N GLY A 89 -11.01 -2.67 11.81
CA GLY A 89 -10.43 -2.45 13.14
C GLY A 89 -9.02 -3.02 13.28
N GLN A 90 -8.74 -4.17 12.68
CA GLN A 90 -7.39 -4.76 12.61
C GLN A 90 -6.45 -3.96 11.71
N PHE A 91 -6.96 -3.34 10.65
CA PHE A 91 -6.18 -2.46 9.77
C PHE A 91 -5.81 -1.14 10.44
N LEU A 92 -6.78 -0.52 11.12
CA LEU A 92 -6.64 0.74 11.85
C LEU A 92 -5.74 0.61 13.08
N SER A 93 -5.87 -0.49 13.85
CA SER A 93 -5.05 -0.75 15.04
C SER A 93 -3.57 -0.99 14.72
N ALA A 94 -3.25 -1.37 13.48
CA ALA A 94 -1.87 -1.53 13.01
C ALA A 94 -1.30 -0.23 12.39
N ALA A 95 -2.10 0.83 12.26
CA ALA A 95 -1.74 2.10 11.62
C ALA A 95 -1.47 3.25 12.60
N VAL A 96 -1.80 3.08 13.89
CA VAL A 96 -1.51 4.04 14.96
C VAL A 96 -0.67 3.35 16.03
N PRO A 97 0.67 3.47 16.03
CA PRO A 97 1.42 3.22 17.25
C PRO A 97 1.05 4.32 18.26
N ASP A 98 0.45 3.90 19.37
CA ASP A 98 0.21 4.71 20.55
C ASP A 98 1.54 5.36 20.98
N HIS A 99 1.60 6.69 20.91
CA HIS A 99 2.64 7.51 21.52
C HIS A 99 1.98 8.52 22.45
#